data_AF-A0A7L9AFJ2-F1
#
_entry.id   AF-A0A7L9AFJ2-F1
#
_cell.length_a   1.000
_cell.length_b   1.000
_cell.length_c   1.000
_cell.angle_alpha   90.00
_cell.angle_beta   90.00
_cell.angle_gamma   90.00
#
_symmetry.space_group_name_H-M   'P 1'
#
loop_
_entity.id
_entity.type
_entity.pdbx_description
1 polymer ?
#
loop_
_entity_poly.entity_id
_entity_poly.type
_entity_poly.pdbx_seq_one_letter_code
_entity_poly.pdbx_strand_id
1 'polypeptide(L)'
;KGFTKEHGLTEYWSHRITYCASPPHYPKLFCWVYRHEGKKLKHELRCHAVLCTKETVSKKITEELQIKLKQLVEFKKDRISKQNARLSLANSVYDNPSMPRRKIMLS
;
A
#
# COMPACT_ATOMS: atom_id res chain seq x y z
N LYS A 1 -5.29 3.41 13.86
CA LYS A 1 -5.09 2.37 14.90
C LYS A 1 -6.44 1.72 15.16
N GLY A 2 -6.50 0.40 15.35
CA GLY A 2 -7.76 -0.31 15.60
C GLY A 2 -7.61 -1.17 16.85
N PHE A 3 -8.63 -1.20 17.71
CA PHE A 3 -8.60 -2.03 18.90
C PHE A 3 -9.23 -3.39 18.59
N THR A 4 -8.56 -4.47 18.98
CA THR A 4 -9.09 -5.83 18.90
C THR A 4 -9.14 -6.44 20.29
N LYS A 5 -10.13 -7.30 20.55
CA LYS A 5 -10.27 -7.97 21.85
C LYS A 5 -9.09 -8.89 22.17
N GLU A 6 -8.49 -9.51 21.16
CA GLU A 6 -7.40 -10.48 21.33
C GLU A 6 -6.00 -9.86 21.27
N HIS A 7 -5.81 -8.72 20.59
CA HIS A 7 -4.50 -8.12 20.40
C HIS A 7 -4.41 -6.66 20.87
N GLY A 8 -5.47 -6.14 21.50
CA GLY A 8 -5.51 -4.76 22.00
C GLY A 8 -5.36 -3.73 20.88
N LEU A 9 -4.66 -2.63 21.16
CA LEU A 9 -4.41 -1.57 20.18
C LEU A 9 -3.45 -2.05 19.08
N THR A 10 -4.00 -2.28 17.89
CA THR A 10 -3.24 -2.69 16.71
C THR A 10 -2.95 -1.49 15.81
N GLU A 11 -1.69 -1.30 15.49
CA GLU A 11 -1.25 -0.35 14.48
C GLU A 11 -1.19 -1.01 13.10
N TYR A 12 -1.68 -0.29 12.08
CA TYR A 12 -1.74 -0.78 10.71
C TYR A 12 -0.95 0.14 9.79
N TRP A 13 0.08 -0.41 9.16
CA TRP A 13 0.86 0.26 8.12
C TRP A 13 0.12 0.30 6.78
N SER A 14 -0.03 1.47 6.18
CA SER A 14 -0.77 1.68 4.92
C SER A 14 -0.29 0.77 3.78
N HIS A 15 1.02 0.57 3.65
CA HIS A 15 1.63 -0.26 2.60
C HIS A 15 1.35 -1.77 2.72
N ARG A 16 0.72 -2.21 3.81
CA ARG A 16 0.31 -3.61 4.06
C ARG A 16 -1.20 -3.81 3.93
N ILE A 17 -1.99 -2.76 3.80
CA ILE A 17 -3.41 -2.87 3.46
C ILE A 17 -3.53 -3.10 1.95
N THR A 18 -4.26 -4.14 1.55
CA THR A 18 -4.42 -4.51 0.14
C THR A 18 -5.81 -4.16 -0.41
N TYR A 19 -6.81 -4.06 0.46
CA TYR A 19 -8.20 -3.80 0.07
C TYR A 19 -9.01 -3.23 1.23
N CYS A 20 -10.06 -2.47 0.92
CA CYS A 20 -11.09 -2.08 1.88
C CYS A 20 -12.45 -1.85 1.22
N ALA A 21 -13.52 -2.06 1.99
CA ALA A 21 -14.90 -1.93 1.53
C ALA A 21 -15.89 -1.71 2.69
N SER A 22 -17.06 -1.16 2.37
CA SER A 22 -18.26 -1.18 3.21
C SER A 22 -19.30 -2.07 2.53
N PRO A 23 -19.57 -3.30 3.02
CA PRO A 23 -20.49 -4.22 2.36
C PRO A 23 -21.93 -3.66 2.27
N PRO A 24 -22.62 -3.78 1.13
CA PRO A 24 -23.96 -3.21 0.95
C PRO A 24 -25.01 -3.88 1.85
N HIS A 25 -24.86 -5.18 2.12
CA HIS A 25 -25.75 -5.94 3.00
C HIS A 25 -25.53 -5.63 4.50
N TYR A 26 -24.41 -4.99 4.85
CA TYR A 26 -24.06 -4.59 6.21
C TYR A 26 -23.58 -3.13 6.21
N PRO A 27 -24.49 -2.17 6.02
CA PRO A 27 -24.13 -0.78 5.68
C PRO A 27 -23.32 -0.05 6.76
N LYS A 28 -23.39 -0.49 8.01
CA LYS A 28 -22.59 0.05 9.13
C LYS A 28 -21.22 -0.61 9.28
N LEU A 29 -20.88 -1.61 8.47
CA LEU A 29 -19.65 -2.37 8.59
C LEU A 29 -18.58 -1.82 7.66
N PHE A 30 -17.41 -1.48 8.20
CA PHE A 30 -16.22 -1.16 7.43
C PHE A 30 -15.23 -2.32 7.54
N CYS A 31 -14.72 -2.79 6.40
CA CYS A 31 -13.80 -3.91 6.32
C CYS A 31 -12.50 -3.54 5.58
N TRP A 32 -11.38 -4.16 5.97
CA TRP A 32 -10.11 -4.07 5.25
C TRP A 32 -9.33 -5.38 5.29
N VAL A 33 -8.52 -5.62 4.26
CA VAL A 33 -7.61 -6.76 4.20
C VAL A 33 -6.20 -6.28 4.52
N TYR A 34 -5.56 -6.91 5.49
CA TYR A 34 -4.21 -6.60 5.93
C TYR A 34 -3.26 -7.78 5.74
N ARG A 35 -2.08 -7.51 5.18
CA ARG A 35 -0.98 -8.47 5.10
C ARG A 35 -0.27 -8.54 6.45
N HIS A 36 -0.47 -9.64 7.17
CA HIS A 36 0.22 -9.96 8.40
C HIS A 36 1.49 -10.78 8.12
N GLU A 37 2.52 -10.52 8.92
CA GLU A 37 3.71 -11.38 8.99
C GLU A 37 3.50 -12.36 10.13
N GLY A 38 3.21 -13.61 9.78
CA GLY A 38 3.05 -14.70 10.73
C GLY A 38 4.40 -15.25 11.20
N LYS A 39 4.34 -16.30 12.03
CA LYS A 39 5.54 -17.02 12.47
C LYS A 39 6.30 -17.56 11.25
N LYS A 40 7.63 -17.61 11.34
CA LYS A 40 8.54 -18.10 10.28
C LYS A 40 8.40 -17.33 8.95
N LEU A 41 8.16 -16.01 8.99
CA LEU A 41 8.04 -15.15 7.80
C LEU A 41 6.91 -15.54 6.83
N LYS A 42 5.94 -16.35 7.26
CA LYS A 42 4.80 -16.69 6.44
C LYS A 42 3.87 -15.48 6.34
N HIS A 43 3.69 -14.96 5.13
CA HIS A 43 2.70 -13.92 4.89
C HIS A 43 1.30 -14.51 4.87
N GLU A 44 0.35 -13.83 5.51
CA GLU A 44 -1.06 -14.17 5.42
C GLU A 44 -1.92 -12.92 5.26
N LEU A 45 -3.09 -13.09 4.64
CA LEU A 45 -4.07 -12.04 4.49
C LEU A 45 -5.16 -12.26 5.53
N ARG A 46 -5.36 -11.28 6.41
CA ARG A 46 -6.49 -11.28 7.34
C ARG A 46 -7.49 -10.20 6.96
N CYS A 47 -8.76 -10.56 6.91
CA CYS A 47 -9.85 -9.61 6.84
C CYS A 47 -10.14 -9.09 8.25
N HIS A 48 -10.26 -7.78 8.37
CA HIS A 48 -10.66 -7.08 9.59
C HIS A 48 -11.95 -6.35 9.30
N ALA A 49 -12.79 -6.24 10.32
CA ALA A 49 -14.04 -5.53 10.23
C ALA A 49 -14.27 -4.72 11.51
N VAL A 50 -14.92 -3.58 11.37
CA VAL A 50 -15.37 -2.76 12.48
C VAL A 50 -16.81 -2.32 12.23
N LEU A 51 -17.61 -2.36 13.29
CA LEU A 51 -18.97 -1.83 13.27
C LEU A 51 -18.93 -0.33 13.58
N CYS A 52 -19.38 0.47 12.63
CA CYS A 52 -19.55 1.91 12.78
C CYS A 52 -20.91 2.26 13.40
N THR A 53 -21.02 3.47 13.94
CA THR A 53 -22.28 3.97 14.51
C THR A 53 -23.34 4.22 13.44
N LYS A 54 -22.93 4.70 12.26
CA LYS A 54 -23.78 5.04 11.12
C LYS A 54 -23.18 4.52 9.82
N GLU A 55 -24.04 4.27 8.83
CA GLU A 55 -23.61 3.88 7.47
C GLU A 55 -22.74 4.96 6.81
N THR A 56 -23.09 6.22 6.99
CA THR A 56 -22.32 7.36 6.45
C THR A 56 -20.88 7.37 6.93
N VAL A 57 -20.63 6.93 8.18
CA VAL A 57 -19.28 6.80 8.73
C VAL A 57 -18.51 5.67 8.04
N SER A 58 -19.15 4.50 7.86
CA SER A 58 -18.54 3.37 7.17
C SER A 58 -18.14 3.72 5.73
N LYS A 59 -19.06 4.36 4.99
CA LYS A 59 -18.85 4.83 3.61
C LYS A 59 -17.71 5.85 3.54
N LYS A 60 -17.73 6.88 4.40
CA LYS A 60 -16.69 7.91 4.43
C LYS A 60 -15.29 7.33 4.68
N ILE A 61 -15.16 6.43 5.66
CA ILE A 61 -13.87 5.76 5.95
C ILE A 61 -13.42 4.93 4.75
N THR A 62 -14.35 4.21 4.10
CA THR A 62 -14.07 3.39 2.91
C THR A 62 -13.52 4.25 1.78
N GLU A 63 -14.22 5.33 1.43
CA GLU A 63 -13.86 6.23 0.33
C GLU A 63 -12.49 6.88 0.58
N GLU A 64 -12.27 7.45 1.77
CA GLU A 64 -10.99 8.07 2.12
C GLU A 64 -9.83 7.09 2.05
N LEU A 65 -10.01 5.86 2.57
CA LEU A 65 -8.95 4.87 2.53
C LEU A 65 -8.69 4.38 1.10
N GLN A 66 -9.72 4.16 0.28
CA GLN A 66 -9.55 3.76 -1.12
C GLN A 66 -8.77 4.81 -1.92
N ILE A 67 -9.05 6.10 -1.73
CA ILE A 67 -8.29 7.18 -2.37
C ILE A 67 -6.81 7.12 -1.96
N LYS A 68 -6.53 7.02 -0.65
CA LYS A 68 -5.15 6.95 -0.14
C LYS A 68 -4.41 5.70 -0.63
N LEU A 69 -5.09 4.55 -0.73
CA LEU A 69 -4.48 3.33 -1.25
C LEU A 69 -4.14 3.44 -2.74
N LYS A 70 -5.01 4.05 -3.55
CA LYS A 70 -4.73 4.32 -4.97
C LYS A 70 -3.51 5.23 -5.12
N GLN A 71 -3.47 6.35 -4.38
CA GLN A 71 -2.34 7.27 -4.36
C GLN A 71 -1.03 6.59 -3.94
N LEU A 72 -1.08 5.69 -2.95
CA LEU A 72 0.10 4.94 -2.51
C LEU A 72 0.60 3.97 -3.59
N VAL A 73 -0.30 3.31 -4.33
CA VAL A 73 0.07 2.43 -5.45
C VAL A 73 0.74 3.24 -6.57
N GLU A 74 0.18 4.39 -6.93
CA GLU A 74 0.75 5.30 -7.93
C GLU A 74 2.13 5.81 -7.50
N PHE A 75 2.26 6.25 -6.26
CA PHE A 75 3.55 6.66 -5.70
C PHE A 75 4.60 5.55 -5.77
N LYS A 76 4.23 4.31 -5.42
CA LYS A 76 5.16 3.16 -5.53
C LYS A 76 5.57 2.91 -6.98
N LYS A 77 4.64 2.98 -7.93
CA LYS A 77 4.93 2.84 -9.36
C LYS A 77 5.90 3.90 -9.86
N ASP A 78 5.68 5.17 -9.50
CA ASP A 78 6.58 6.28 -9.86
C ASP A 78 7.98 6.09 -9.26
N ARG A 79 8.06 5.68 -7.98
CA ARG A 79 9.34 5.40 -7.32
C ARG A 79 10.12 4.26 -8.00
N ILE A 80 9.44 3.16 -8.35
CA ILE A 80 10.05 2.04 -9.07
C ILE A 80 10.48 2.48 -10.48
N SER A 81 9.65 3.23 -11.19
CA SER A 81 9.96 3.74 -12.53
C SER A 81 11.23 4.59 -12.53
N LYS A 82 11.32 5.56 -11.62
CA LYS A 82 12.51 6.42 -11.46
C LYS A 82 13.76 5.62 -11.10
N GLN A 83 13.64 4.62 -10.23
CA GLN A 83 14.74 3.73 -9.91
C GLN A 83 15.20 2.91 -11.13
N ASN A 84 14.25 2.34 -11.88
CA ASN A 84 14.54 1.56 -13.08
C ASN A 84 15.18 2.41 -14.18
N ALA A 85 14.73 3.65 -14.37
CA ALA A 85 15.35 4.59 -15.31
C ALA A 85 16.82 4.85 -14.96
N ARG A 86 17.12 5.07 -13.67
CA ARG A 86 18.50 5.26 -13.18
C ARG A 86 19.36 4.01 -13.37
N LEU A 87 18.82 2.82 -13.04
CA LEU A 87 19.53 1.55 -13.25
C LEU A 87 19.77 1.26 -14.73
N SER A 88 18.77 1.51 -15.59
CA SER A 88 18.89 1.35 -17.04
C SER A 88 19.98 2.25 -17.61
N LEU A 89 20.07 3.50 -17.15
CA LEU A 89 21.12 4.41 -17.58
C LEU A 89 22.50 3.96 -17.10
N ALA A 90 22.63 3.48 -15.86
CA ALA A 90 23.88 2.93 -15.34
C ALA A 90 24.33 1.67 -16.12
N ASN A 91 23.39 0.82 -16.55
CA ASN A 91 23.69 -0.36 -17.35
C ASN A 91 24.09 0.01 -18.80
N SER A 92 23.51 1.08 -19.37
CA SER A 92 23.82 1.53 -20.74
C SER A 92 25.27 2.00 -20.94
N VAL A 93 26.03 2.20 -19.86
CA VAL A 93 27.45 2.54 -19.89
C VAL A 93 28.28 1.44 -20.56
N TYR A 94 27.87 0.18 -20.41
CA TYR A 94 28.56 -0.96 -21.02
C TYR A 94 28.17 -1.16 -22.49
N ASP A 95 26.92 -0.84 -22.85
CA ASP A 95 26.41 -0.98 -24.22
C ASP A 95 26.80 0.20 -25.13
N ASN A 96 27.10 1.36 -24.56
CA ASN A 96 27.48 2.55 -25.33
C ASN A 96 28.66 3.30 -24.69
N PRO A 97 29.91 2.85 -24.93
CA PRO A 97 31.10 3.40 -24.30
C PRO A 97 31.40 4.87 -24.67
N SER A 98 30.71 5.42 -25.68
CA SER A 98 30.81 6.83 -26.08
C SER A 98 30.00 7.79 -25.20
N MET A 99 29.09 7.30 -24.35
CA MET A 99 28.27 8.13 -23.48
C MET A 99 29.09 8.75 -22.34
N PRO A 100 29.10 10.09 -22.18
CA PRO A 100 29.87 10.75 -21.12
C PRO A 100 29.37 10.36 -19.73
N ARG A 101 30.25 9.81 -18.88
CA ARG A 101 29.93 9.38 -17.50
C ARG A 101 29.26 10.46 -16.64
N ARG A 102 29.56 11.74 -16.89
CA ARG A 102 28.92 12.89 -16.22
C ARG A 102 27.41 12.95 -16.48
N LYS A 103 26.95 12.55 -17.67
CA LYS A 103 25.53 12.53 -18.05
C LYS A 103 24.77 11.38 -17.37
N ILE A 104 25.49 10.34 -16.91
CA ILE A 104 24.96 9.19 -16.19
C ILE A 104 24.85 9.46 -14.67
N MET A 105 25.77 10.24 -14.11
CA MET A 105 25.81 10.54 -12.66
C MET A 105 24.83 11.63 -12.19
N LEU A 106 24.29 12.45 -13.11
CA LEU A 106 23.48 13.64 -12.80
C LEU A 106 21.96 13.40 -12.90
N SER A 107 21.53 12.15 -13.08
CA SER A 107 20.14 11.70 -13.33
C SER A 107 19.71 10.61 -12.36
#